data_AF-A0A9D2I3Y7-F1
#
_entry.id   AF-A0A9D2I3Y7-F1
#
_cell.length_a   1.000
_cell.length_b   1.000
_cell.length_c   1.000
_cell.angle_alpha   90.00
_cell.angle_beta   90.00
_cell.angle_gamma   90.00
#
_symmetry.space_group_name_H-M   'P 1'
#
loop_
_entity.id
_entity.type
_entity.pdbx_description
1 polymer ?
#
loop_
_entity_poly.entity_id
_entity_poly.type
_entity_poly.pdbx_seq_one_letter_code
_entity_poly.pdbx_strand_id
1 'polypeptide(L)'
;MPIVQYLPTLELLFFNLFTIDRCCHRKYRFFKTFLTLFLFSAVLFGFSYTFAEELSFRGDGSLSLCGLVFLIPFRFLYKEKLPLLLIISCTCWVYTLGILSLSIQIAAMLEPGRWIFIWAVQNLLYLLTLVPFYKHLVPKYIFVIEHISVFEKYWYKYMVLNNCLSFLLLVVLNGYFLKEKASFGKILILFLLLSTICVSYLILHQIVLDAIKINDLKQEVSHDPLTGLRNRSQLWTDLQTVSKTGQTFSVLFMDLDRFKLVNDQYGHIAGDQYLKHFARISS
;
A
#
# COMPACT_ATOMS: atom_id res chain seq x y z
N MET A 1 23.52 16.60 -26.83
CA MET A 1 22.89 15.47 -26.13
C MET A 1 21.55 15.17 -26.77
N PRO A 2 21.33 14.02 -27.43
CA PRO A 2 20.04 13.73 -28.07
C PRO A 2 18.95 13.50 -27.02
N ILE A 3 17.81 14.21 -27.14
CA ILE A 3 16.63 14.10 -26.24
C ILE A 3 16.20 12.64 -26.00
N VAL A 4 16.44 11.77 -26.98
CA VAL A 4 16.14 10.33 -26.97
C VAL A 4 16.67 9.62 -25.72
N GLN A 5 17.82 10.04 -25.18
CA GLN A 5 18.42 9.40 -24.00
C GLN A 5 17.58 9.56 -22.72
N TYR A 6 16.75 10.59 -22.65
CA TYR A 6 15.92 10.87 -21.48
C TYR A 6 14.51 10.28 -21.56
N LEU A 7 14.12 9.71 -22.70
CA LEU A 7 12.78 9.11 -22.89
C LEU A 7 12.46 8.04 -21.84
N PRO A 8 13.36 7.08 -21.50
CA PRO A 8 13.07 6.09 -20.46
C PRO A 8 12.75 6.71 -19.10
N THR A 9 13.45 7.78 -18.73
CA THR A 9 13.22 8.49 -17.45
C THR A 9 11.94 9.31 -17.45
N LEU A 10 11.61 9.96 -18.58
CA LEU A 10 10.35 10.70 -18.72
C LEU A 10 9.13 9.77 -18.65
N GLU A 11 9.22 8.61 -19.29
CA GLU A 11 8.18 7.58 -19.22
C GLU A 11 8.02 7.02 -17.80
N LEU A 12 9.13 6.72 -17.12
CA LEU A 12 9.13 6.34 -15.70
C LEU A 12 8.44 7.41 -14.83
N LEU A 13 8.77 8.69 -15.04
CA LEU A 13 8.16 9.80 -14.31
C LEU A 13 6.65 9.88 -14.57
N PHE A 14 6.24 9.73 -15.83
CA PHE A 14 4.83 9.73 -16.21
C PHE A 14 4.03 8.64 -15.46
N PHE A 15 4.51 7.39 -15.48
CA PHE A 15 3.84 6.30 -14.77
C PHE A 15 3.82 6.50 -13.25
N ASN A 16 4.88 7.08 -12.69
CA ASN A 16 4.92 7.41 -11.27
C ASN A 16 3.85 8.44 -10.90
N LEU A 17 3.76 9.54 -11.65
CA LEU A 17 2.77 10.59 -11.41
C LEU A 17 1.34 10.06 -11.61
N PHE A 18 1.11 9.26 -12.65
CA PHE A 18 -0.20 8.65 -12.92
C PHE A 18 -0.64 7.69 -11.81
N THR A 19 0.28 6.87 -11.29
CA THR A 19 -0.03 5.94 -10.19
C THR A 19 -0.38 6.67 -8.91
N ILE A 20 0.41 7.69 -8.53
CA ILE A 20 0.13 8.51 -7.35
C ILE A 20 -1.25 9.14 -7.45
N ASP A 21 -1.56 9.72 -8.61
CA ASP A 21 -2.82 10.40 -8.86
C ASP A 21 -4.03 9.45 -8.85
N ARG A 22 -3.84 8.18 -9.24
CA ARG A 22 -4.86 7.13 -9.17
C ARG A 22 -5.08 6.61 -7.74
N CYS A 23 -4.01 6.53 -6.94
CA CYS A 23 -4.05 5.94 -5.59
C CYS A 23 -4.39 6.96 -4.49
N CYS A 24 -4.30 8.26 -4.75
CA CYS A 24 -4.44 9.30 -3.72
C CYS A 24 -5.64 10.22 -3.97
N HIS A 25 -6.25 10.72 -2.90
CA HIS A 25 -7.36 11.66 -2.99
C HIS A 25 -6.86 13.10 -3.20
N ARG A 26 -7.20 13.70 -4.35
CA ARG A 26 -6.85 15.10 -4.68
C ARG A 26 -7.55 16.10 -3.73
N LYS A 27 -6.84 17.16 -3.33
CA LYS A 27 -7.41 18.34 -2.65
C LYS A 27 -8.03 19.33 -3.65
N TYR A 28 -7.50 19.38 -4.86
CA TYR A 28 -7.88 20.34 -5.90
C TYR A 28 -8.45 19.61 -7.14
N ARG A 29 -9.05 20.38 -8.06
CA ARG A 29 -9.52 19.86 -9.36
C ARG A 29 -8.36 19.31 -10.19
N PHE A 30 -8.67 18.32 -11.04
CA PHE A 30 -7.70 17.63 -11.91
C PHE A 30 -6.72 18.58 -12.60
N PHE A 31 -7.23 19.60 -13.30
CA PHE A 31 -6.41 20.52 -14.07
C PHE A 31 -5.37 21.26 -13.22
N LYS A 32 -5.74 21.69 -12.00
CA LYS A 32 -4.81 22.38 -11.10
C LYS A 32 -3.72 21.43 -10.61
N THR A 33 -4.09 20.21 -10.22
CA THR A 33 -3.13 19.17 -9.81
C THR A 33 -2.17 18.82 -10.94
N PHE A 34 -2.71 18.55 -12.13
CA PHE A 34 -1.93 18.24 -13.32
C PHE A 34 -0.96 19.37 -13.67
N LEU A 35 -1.43 20.62 -13.74
CA LEU A 35 -0.61 21.77 -14.08
C LEU A 35 0.53 22.00 -13.07
N THR A 36 0.24 21.87 -11.77
CA THR A 36 1.28 22.00 -10.73
C THR A 36 2.34 20.91 -10.87
N LEU A 37 1.94 19.65 -11.07
CA LEU A 37 2.89 18.55 -11.25
C LEU A 37 3.67 18.68 -12.56
N PHE A 38 3.04 19.12 -13.65
CA PHE A 38 3.70 19.35 -14.92
C PHE A 38 4.75 20.45 -14.84
N LEU A 39 4.40 21.61 -14.29
CA LEU A 39 5.35 22.73 -14.11
C LEU A 39 6.51 22.33 -13.19
N PHE A 40 6.22 21.64 -12.09
CA PHE A 40 7.25 21.16 -11.18
C PHE A 40 8.19 20.14 -11.85
N SER A 41 7.63 19.22 -12.65
CA SER A 41 8.41 18.26 -13.43
C SER A 41 9.28 18.95 -14.47
N ALA A 42 8.75 19.96 -15.16
CA ALA A 42 9.49 20.73 -16.16
C ALA A 42 10.67 21.50 -15.53
N VAL A 43 10.48 22.11 -14.35
CA VAL A 43 11.54 22.80 -13.60
C VAL A 43 12.62 21.82 -13.17
N LEU A 44 12.26 20.69 -12.56
CA LEU A 44 13.23 19.68 -12.14
C LEU A 44 13.99 19.08 -13.33
N PHE A 45 13.29 18.77 -14.42
CA PHE A 45 13.92 18.24 -15.62
C PHE A 45 14.87 19.28 -16.25
N GLY A 46 14.46 20.55 -16.33
CA GLY A 46 15.31 21.64 -16.84
C GLY A 46 16.56 21.84 -15.98
N PHE A 47 16.44 21.76 -14.66
CA PHE A 47 17.57 21.78 -13.73
C PHE A 47 18.50 20.59 -13.96
N SER A 48 17.98 19.35 -13.95
CA SER A 48 18.77 18.14 -14.20
C SER A 48 19.42 18.12 -15.58
N TYR A 49 18.78 18.71 -16.59
CA TYR A 49 19.33 18.84 -17.93
C TYR A 49 20.47 19.87 -18.01
N THR A 50 20.32 21.02 -17.34
CA THR A 50 21.34 22.08 -17.29
C THR A 50 22.60 21.61 -16.59
N PHE A 51 22.44 20.87 -15.48
CA PHE A 51 23.53 20.33 -14.67
C PHE A 51 23.82 18.86 -14.98
N ALA A 52 23.51 18.39 -16.20
CA ALA A 52 23.56 16.97 -16.52
C ALA A 52 24.96 16.36 -16.38
N GLU A 53 26.02 17.13 -16.70
CA GLU A 53 27.41 16.67 -16.57
C GLU A 53 27.83 16.57 -15.09
N GLU A 54 27.57 17.62 -14.30
CA GLU A 54 27.91 17.66 -12.86
C GLU A 54 27.14 16.60 -12.06
N LEU A 55 25.86 16.39 -12.39
CA LEU A 55 24.99 15.42 -11.71
C LEU A 55 25.08 14.01 -12.29
N SER A 56 25.91 13.78 -13.31
CA SER A 56 25.97 12.51 -14.04
C SER A 56 24.59 12.04 -14.55
N PHE A 57 23.72 12.97 -14.92
CA PHE A 57 22.35 12.68 -15.34
C PHE A 57 22.32 12.14 -16.77
N ARG A 58 22.19 10.81 -16.90
CA ARG A 58 22.17 10.13 -18.20
C ARG A 58 20.80 9.58 -18.59
N GLY A 59 19.81 9.63 -17.72
CA GLY A 59 18.50 9.00 -17.93
C GLY A 59 18.46 7.51 -17.55
N ASP A 60 19.44 7.05 -16.78
CA ASP A 60 19.64 5.67 -16.31
C ASP A 60 19.06 5.39 -14.90
N GLY A 61 18.37 6.38 -14.32
CA GLY A 61 17.81 6.27 -12.97
C GLY A 61 18.81 6.51 -11.83
N SER A 62 20.03 6.96 -12.12
CA SER A 62 21.04 7.37 -11.12
C SER A 62 20.52 8.44 -10.15
N LEU A 63 19.70 9.38 -10.65
CA LEU A 63 19.05 10.43 -9.86
C LEU A 63 17.67 10.05 -9.31
N SER A 64 17.35 8.76 -9.20
CA SER A 64 16.05 8.29 -8.69
C SER A 64 15.73 8.79 -7.28
N LEU A 65 16.73 9.01 -6.41
CA LEU A 65 16.53 9.61 -5.08
C LEU A 65 16.02 11.06 -5.15
N CYS A 66 16.37 11.82 -6.19
CA CYS A 66 15.82 13.16 -6.41
C CYS A 66 14.30 13.12 -6.63
N GLY A 67 13.73 11.96 -6.94
CA GLY A 67 12.28 11.75 -6.95
C GLY A 67 11.60 12.07 -5.61
N LEU A 68 12.31 11.95 -4.47
CA LEU A 68 11.78 12.30 -3.14
C LEU A 68 11.37 13.77 -3.03
N VAL A 69 11.93 14.66 -3.85
CA VAL A 69 11.52 16.08 -3.89
C VAL A 69 10.05 16.22 -4.32
N PHE A 70 9.50 15.28 -5.08
CA PHE A 70 8.07 15.26 -5.44
C PHE A 70 7.13 15.05 -4.24
N LEU A 71 7.62 14.60 -3.08
CA LEU A 71 6.79 14.52 -1.87
C LEU A 71 6.30 15.91 -1.43
N ILE A 72 7.03 16.99 -1.75
CA ILE A 72 6.65 18.37 -1.44
C ILE A 72 5.34 18.75 -2.16
N PRO A 73 5.26 18.73 -3.51
CA PRO A 73 4.00 19.00 -4.19
C PRO A 73 2.95 17.95 -3.89
N PHE A 74 3.30 16.67 -3.67
CA PHE A 74 2.30 15.66 -3.29
C PHE A 74 1.61 15.99 -1.97
N ARG A 75 2.36 16.42 -0.95
CA ARG A 75 1.80 16.82 0.34
C ARG A 75 0.86 18.02 0.21
N PHE A 76 1.15 18.94 -0.70
CA PHE A 76 0.30 20.08 -1.00
C PHE A 76 -0.98 19.69 -1.78
N LEU A 77 -0.87 18.78 -2.74
CA LEU A 77 -1.93 18.46 -3.71
C LEU A 77 -2.89 17.35 -3.26
N TYR A 78 -2.45 16.43 -2.39
CA TYR A 78 -3.24 15.26 -1.95
C TYR A 78 -3.63 15.35 -0.47
N LYS A 79 -4.76 14.73 -0.11
CA LYS A 79 -5.32 14.69 1.26
C LYS A 79 -4.50 13.81 2.20
N GLU A 80 -3.80 12.83 1.65
CA GLU A 80 -3.11 11.83 2.45
C GLU A 80 -1.99 12.37 3.34
N LYS A 81 -1.76 11.66 4.44
CA LYS A 81 -0.65 11.94 5.36
C LYS A 81 0.68 11.59 4.68
N LEU A 82 1.74 12.28 5.10
CA LEU A 82 3.08 12.09 4.52
C LEU A 82 3.56 10.62 4.49
N PRO A 83 3.38 9.80 5.54
CA PRO A 83 3.87 8.43 5.50
C PRO A 83 3.11 7.56 4.49
N LEU A 84 1.82 7.86 4.25
CA LEU A 84 1.04 7.17 3.22
C LEU A 84 1.52 7.56 1.81
N LEU A 85 1.74 8.85 1.58
CA LEU A 85 2.32 9.32 0.31
C LEU A 85 3.69 8.70 0.06
N LEU A 86 4.52 8.56 1.10
CA LEU A 86 5.83 7.92 1.03
C LEU A 86 5.71 6.43 0.67
N ILE A 87 4.83 5.69 1.34
CA ILE A 87 4.53 4.28 1.05
C ILE A 87 4.15 4.11 -0.42
N ILE A 88 3.13 4.82 -0.90
CA ILE A 88 2.65 4.70 -2.29
C ILE A 88 3.74 5.08 -3.29
N SER A 89 4.51 6.14 -3.00
CA SER A 89 5.63 6.58 -3.84
C SER A 89 6.71 5.52 -3.94
N CYS A 90 7.19 5.00 -2.82
CA CYS A 90 8.23 3.97 -2.81
C CYS A 90 7.79 2.68 -3.52
N THR A 91 6.55 2.23 -3.34
CA THR A 91 6.04 1.04 -4.05
C THR A 91 6.01 1.27 -5.56
N CYS A 92 5.52 2.44 -5.99
CA CYS A 92 5.47 2.79 -7.40
C CYS A 92 6.88 2.89 -8.00
N TRP A 93 7.80 3.52 -7.27
CA TRP A 93 9.18 3.70 -7.73
C TRP A 93 9.96 2.40 -7.77
N VAL A 94 9.72 1.47 -6.84
CA VAL A 94 10.30 0.11 -6.91
C VAL A 94 9.87 -0.58 -8.20
N TYR A 95 8.60 -0.47 -8.57
CA TYR A 95 8.09 -1.06 -9.81
C TYR A 95 8.72 -0.41 -11.05
N THR A 96 8.66 0.92 -11.17
CA THR A 96 9.15 1.62 -12.37
C THR A 96 10.67 1.62 -12.49
N LEU A 97 11.40 1.81 -11.39
CA LEU A 97 12.86 1.70 -11.37
C LEU A 97 13.31 0.25 -11.61
N GLY A 98 12.53 -0.74 -11.16
CA GLY A 98 12.81 -2.15 -11.42
C GLY A 98 12.75 -2.48 -12.90
N ILE A 99 11.71 -1.98 -13.58
CA ILE A 99 11.56 -2.11 -15.03
C ILE A 99 12.68 -1.38 -15.76
N LEU A 100 13.01 -0.15 -15.35
CA LEU A 100 14.12 0.60 -15.94
C LEU A 100 15.44 -0.17 -15.78
N SER A 101 15.75 -0.65 -14.58
CA SER A 101 17.00 -1.37 -14.31
C SER A 101 17.09 -2.67 -15.11
N LEU A 102 16.00 -3.44 -15.21
CA LEU A 102 15.93 -4.63 -16.07
C LEU A 102 16.12 -4.26 -17.55
N SER A 103 15.46 -3.20 -18.01
CA SER A 103 15.54 -2.76 -19.41
C SER A 103 16.96 -2.36 -19.79
N ILE A 104 17.70 -1.68 -18.90
CA ILE A 104 19.10 -1.30 -19.10
C ILE A 104 19.97 -2.56 -19.24
N GLN A 105 19.80 -3.54 -18.35
CA GLN A 105 20.60 -4.77 -18.39
C GLN A 105 20.31 -5.62 -19.64
N ILE A 106 19.03 -5.78 -20.00
CA ILE A 106 18.61 -6.54 -21.19
C ILE A 106 19.08 -5.85 -22.47
N ALA A 107 18.84 -4.54 -22.60
CA ALA A 107 19.23 -3.79 -23.79
C ALA A 107 20.76 -3.75 -23.96
N ALA A 108 21.52 -3.64 -22.87
CA ALA A 108 22.98 -3.69 -22.92
C ALA A 108 23.54 -5.06 -23.34
N MET A 109 22.78 -6.15 -23.19
CA MET A 109 23.16 -7.47 -23.74
C MET A 109 22.85 -7.59 -25.24
N LEU A 110 21.83 -6.89 -25.75
CA LEU A 110 21.45 -6.91 -27.17
C LEU A 110 22.35 -5.98 -27.99
N GLU A 111 22.36 -4.69 -27.66
CA GLU A 111 23.20 -3.67 -28.30
C GLU A 111 23.71 -2.65 -27.27
N PRO A 112 24.97 -2.74 -26.82
CA PRO A 112 25.54 -1.81 -25.86
C PRO A 112 25.51 -0.36 -26.35
N GLY A 113 25.07 0.56 -25.48
CA GLY A 113 25.21 2.01 -25.70
C GLY A 113 24.11 2.68 -26.53
N ARG A 114 23.09 1.94 -27.02
CA ARG A 114 21.96 2.52 -27.75
C ARG A 114 20.73 2.70 -26.87
N TRP A 115 20.45 3.95 -26.51
CA TRP A 115 19.29 4.35 -25.68
C TRP A 115 17.93 3.93 -26.24
N ILE A 116 17.80 3.82 -27.56
CA ILE A 116 16.55 3.42 -28.19
C ILE A 116 16.17 1.97 -27.87
N PHE A 117 17.15 1.09 -27.67
CA PHE A 117 16.90 -0.29 -27.24
C PHE A 117 16.44 -0.37 -25.80
N ILE A 118 17.01 0.46 -24.91
CA ILE A 118 16.55 0.56 -23.52
C ILE A 118 15.08 0.96 -23.50
N TRP A 119 14.72 2.01 -24.24
CA TRP A 119 13.35 2.49 -24.34
C TRP A 119 12.39 1.45 -24.93
N ALA A 120 12.80 0.73 -25.99
CA ALA A 120 11.99 -0.32 -26.61
C ALA A 120 11.76 -1.50 -25.66
N VAL A 121 12.80 -1.98 -24.97
CA VAL A 121 12.68 -3.06 -23.97
C VAL A 121 11.81 -2.61 -22.80
N GLN A 122 11.98 -1.38 -22.32
CA GLN A 122 11.16 -0.81 -21.26
C GLN A 122 9.68 -0.79 -21.64
N ASN A 123 9.33 -0.35 -22.85
CA ASN A 123 7.95 -0.35 -23.35
C ASN A 123 7.37 -1.77 -23.42
N LEU A 124 8.16 -2.73 -23.89
CA LEU A 124 7.75 -4.14 -23.92
C LEU A 124 7.47 -4.68 -22.50
N LEU A 125 8.36 -4.39 -21.55
CA LEU A 125 8.16 -4.81 -20.15
C LEU A 125 6.92 -4.15 -19.53
N TYR A 126 6.67 -2.86 -19.81
CA TYR A 126 5.44 -2.20 -19.36
C TYR A 126 4.19 -2.84 -19.98
N LEU A 127 4.19 -3.16 -21.28
CA LEU A 127 3.04 -3.83 -21.92
C LEU A 127 2.70 -5.16 -21.23
N LEU A 128 3.71 -5.92 -20.82
CA LEU A 128 3.53 -7.21 -20.13
C LEU A 128 3.07 -7.06 -18.67
N THR A 129 3.54 -6.03 -17.97
CA THR A 129 3.43 -5.94 -16.49
C THR A 129 2.44 -4.90 -16.00
N LEU A 130 2.07 -3.91 -16.81
CA LEU A 130 1.25 -2.78 -16.37
C LEU A 130 -0.20 -3.18 -16.06
N VAL A 131 -0.82 -4.01 -16.90
CA VAL A 131 -2.17 -4.52 -16.65
C VAL A 131 -2.24 -5.35 -15.37
N PRO A 132 -1.39 -6.38 -15.14
CA PRO A 132 -1.44 -7.13 -13.88
C PRO A 132 -1.06 -6.27 -12.68
N PHE A 133 -0.17 -5.28 -12.84
CA PHE A 133 0.17 -4.34 -11.77
C PHE A 133 -1.06 -3.56 -11.29
N TYR A 134 -1.79 -2.88 -12.19
CA TYR A 134 -2.97 -2.11 -11.79
C TYR A 134 -4.20 -2.96 -11.44
N LYS A 135 -4.34 -4.15 -12.04
CA LYS A 135 -5.50 -5.02 -11.80
C LYS A 135 -5.37 -5.84 -10.52
N HIS A 136 -4.16 -6.28 -10.17
CA HIS A 136 -3.95 -7.23 -9.08
C HIS A 136 -3.09 -6.70 -7.93
N LEU A 137 -2.00 -5.96 -8.20
CA LEU A 137 -1.09 -5.48 -7.15
C LEU A 137 -1.64 -4.24 -6.44
N VAL A 138 -1.99 -3.20 -7.20
CA VAL A 138 -2.44 -1.92 -6.64
C VAL A 138 -3.66 -2.06 -5.71
N PRO A 139 -4.75 -2.79 -6.05
CA PRO A 139 -5.90 -2.91 -5.16
C PRO A 139 -5.58 -3.64 -3.85
N LYS A 140 -4.79 -4.71 -3.90
CA LYS A 140 -4.34 -5.44 -2.70
C LYS A 140 -3.50 -4.55 -1.80
N TYR A 141 -2.68 -3.70 -2.40
CA TYR A 141 -1.82 -2.79 -1.67
C TYR A 141 -2.62 -1.69 -0.95
N ILE A 142 -3.58 -1.08 -1.65
CA ILE A 142 -4.51 -0.11 -1.07
C ILE A 142 -5.30 -0.76 0.08
N PHE A 143 -5.81 -1.97 -0.13
CA PHE A 143 -6.52 -2.72 0.90
C PHE A 143 -5.68 -2.91 2.18
N VAL A 144 -4.43 -3.34 2.04
CA VAL A 144 -3.51 -3.47 3.19
C VAL A 144 -3.36 -2.14 3.91
N ILE A 145 -3.09 -1.06 3.18
CA ILE A 145 -2.90 0.27 3.77
C ILE A 145 -4.12 0.75 4.56
N GLU A 146 -5.32 0.56 4.02
CA GLU A 146 -6.57 1.03 4.65
C GLU A 146 -6.89 0.27 5.94
N HIS A 147 -6.49 -1.00 6.02
CA HIS A 147 -6.82 -1.87 7.15
C HIS A 147 -5.66 -2.07 8.13
N ILE A 148 -4.43 -1.72 7.76
CA ILE A 148 -3.27 -1.95 8.64
C ILE A 148 -3.30 -1.07 9.89
N SER A 149 -4.02 0.06 9.89
CA SER A 149 -4.18 0.88 11.10
C SER A 149 -5.10 0.25 12.16
N VAL A 150 -5.86 -0.78 11.79
CA VAL A 150 -6.61 -1.62 12.73
C VAL A 150 -5.64 -2.47 13.55
N PHE A 151 -4.52 -2.89 12.93
CA PHE A 151 -3.40 -3.51 13.62
C PHE A 151 -2.59 -2.41 14.30
N GLU A 152 -2.14 -2.68 15.53
CA GLU A 152 -1.46 -1.71 16.38
C GLU A 152 -0.55 -0.73 15.64
N LYS A 153 -0.52 0.53 16.07
CA LYS A 153 0.15 1.68 15.42
C LYS A 153 1.62 1.43 15.00
N TYR A 154 2.28 0.42 15.57
CA TYR A 154 3.65 0.00 15.23
C TYR A 154 3.76 -0.65 13.84
N TRP A 155 2.77 -1.44 13.40
CA TRP A 155 2.81 -2.13 12.10
C TRP A 155 2.91 -1.17 10.93
N TYR A 156 2.23 -0.03 11.04
CA TYR A 156 2.30 1.04 10.06
C TYR A 156 3.74 1.56 9.87
N LYS A 157 4.53 1.68 10.96
CA LYS A 157 5.93 2.13 10.88
C LYS A 157 6.82 1.11 10.17
N TYR A 158 6.63 -0.19 10.43
CA TYR A 158 7.38 -1.25 9.77
C TYR A 158 7.07 -1.32 8.27
N MET A 159 5.82 -1.07 7.88
CA MET A 159 5.44 -1.00 6.46
C MET A 159 6.13 0.15 5.73
N VAL A 160 6.19 1.34 6.34
CA VAL A 160 6.96 2.48 5.81
C VAL A 160 8.42 2.08 5.64
N LEU A 161 9.03 1.51 6.69
CA LEU A 161 10.44 1.13 6.68
C LEU A 161 10.74 0.09 5.59
N ASN A 162 9.91 -0.95 5.46
CA ASN A 162 10.06 -2.00 4.44
C ASN A 162 10.04 -1.42 3.02
N ASN A 163 9.11 -0.51 2.73
CA ASN A 163 8.99 0.14 1.43
C ASN A 163 10.20 1.02 1.11
N CYS A 164 10.62 1.85 2.07
CA CYS A 164 11.78 2.71 1.90
C CYS A 164 13.07 1.91 1.70
N LEU A 165 13.27 0.84 2.48
CA LEU A 165 14.43 -0.05 2.35
C LEU A 165 14.42 -0.78 1.00
N SER A 166 13.27 -1.28 0.55
CA SER A 166 13.14 -1.92 -0.77
C SER A 166 13.50 -0.95 -1.90
N PHE A 167 13.02 0.29 -1.82
CA PHE A 167 13.37 1.34 -2.77
C PHE A 167 14.87 1.66 -2.73
N LEU A 168 15.42 1.91 -1.54
CA LEU A 168 16.84 2.25 -1.36
C LEU A 168 17.76 1.13 -1.86
N LEU A 169 17.42 -0.13 -1.57
CA LEU A 169 18.16 -1.30 -2.03
C LEU A 169 18.21 -1.33 -3.56
N LEU A 170 17.08 -1.08 -4.23
CA LEU A 170 17.02 -1.06 -5.69
C LEU A 170 17.81 0.11 -6.29
N VAL A 171 17.79 1.29 -5.65
CA VAL A 171 18.62 2.44 -6.06
C VAL A 171 20.10 2.09 -5.97
N VAL A 172 20.54 1.51 -4.84
CA VAL A 172 21.95 1.12 -4.63
C VAL A 172 22.37 0.06 -5.64
N LEU A 173 21.55 -0.96 -5.86
CA LEU A 173 21.82 -2.00 -6.86
C LEU A 173 21.90 -1.43 -8.27
N ASN A 174 20.98 -0.55 -8.66
CA ASN A 174 21.02 0.09 -9.97
C ASN A 174 22.32 0.90 -10.14
N GLY A 175 22.68 1.71 -9.15
CA GLY A 175 23.93 2.48 -9.16
C GLY A 175 25.19 1.61 -9.26
N TYR A 176 25.20 0.44 -8.63
CA TYR A 176 26.30 -0.53 -8.75
C TYR A 176 26.31 -1.19 -10.14
N PHE A 177 25.16 -1.64 -10.64
CA PHE A 177 25.05 -2.33 -11.93
C PHE A 177 25.36 -1.44 -13.13
N LEU A 178 25.18 -0.12 -13.03
CA LEU A 178 25.53 0.83 -14.09
C LEU A 178 27.05 0.95 -14.32
N LYS A 179 27.89 0.63 -13.33
CA LYS A 179 29.36 0.76 -13.44
C LYS A 179 30.03 -0.41 -14.15
N GLU A 180 29.39 -1.56 -14.17
CA GLU A 180 29.95 -2.81 -14.66
C GLU A 180 29.22 -3.27 -15.93
N LYS A 181 29.85 -4.15 -16.73
CA LYS A 181 29.21 -4.73 -17.92
C LYS A 181 27.93 -5.51 -17.56
N ALA A 182 26.97 -5.49 -18.47
CA ALA A 182 25.74 -6.25 -18.33
C ALA A 182 26.02 -7.76 -18.24
N SER A 183 25.25 -8.45 -17.42
CA SER A 183 25.39 -9.89 -17.17
C SER A 183 24.04 -10.49 -16.89
N PHE A 184 23.83 -11.73 -17.34
CA PHE A 184 22.63 -12.50 -17.04
C PHE A 184 22.41 -12.65 -15.53
N GLY A 185 23.49 -12.75 -14.74
CA GLY A 185 23.40 -12.82 -13.28
C GLY A 185 22.75 -11.58 -12.66
N LYS A 186 22.96 -10.39 -13.23
CA LYS A 186 22.35 -9.13 -12.75
C LYS A 186 20.86 -9.10 -13.04
N ILE A 187 20.46 -9.55 -14.23
CA ILE A 187 19.05 -9.69 -14.61
C ILE A 187 18.35 -10.66 -13.64
N LEU A 188 18.98 -11.81 -13.37
CA LEU A 188 18.45 -12.79 -12.42
C LEU A 188 18.31 -12.20 -11.02
N ILE A 189 19.30 -11.46 -10.52
CA ILE A 189 19.23 -10.78 -9.21
C ILE A 189 18.06 -9.80 -9.16
N LEU A 190 17.90 -8.93 -10.17
CA LEU A 190 16.77 -7.98 -10.23
C LEU A 190 15.42 -8.69 -10.29
N PHE A 191 15.32 -9.74 -11.10
CA PHE A 191 14.10 -10.54 -11.21
C PHE A 191 13.72 -11.20 -9.89
N LEU A 192 14.69 -11.82 -9.21
CA LEU A 192 14.48 -12.42 -7.89
C LEU A 192 14.09 -11.38 -6.85
N LEU A 193 14.74 -10.22 -6.83
CA LEU A 193 14.41 -9.12 -5.92
C LEU A 193 12.97 -8.60 -6.14
N LEU A 194 12.57 -8.35 -7.38
CA LEU A 194 11.21 -7.89 -7.67
C LEU A 194 10.17 -8.97 -7.34
N SER A 195 10.51 -10.25 -7.57
CA SER A 195 9.66 -11.38 -7.21
C SER A 195 9.49 -11.51 -5.69
N THR A 196 10.57 -11.37 -4.90
CA THR A 196 10.48 -11.43 -3.43
C THR A 196 9.68 -10.26 -2.87
N ILE A 197 9.86 -9.05 -3.42
CA ILE A 197 9.04 -7.88 -3.06
C ILE A 197 7.56 -8.15 -3.37
N CYS A 198 7.24 -8.68 -4.56
CA CYS A 198 5.87 -9.02 -4.94
C CYS A 198 5.25 -10.06 -3.99
N VAL A 199 5.96 -11.16 -3.73
CA VAL A 199 5.52 -12.22 -2.81
C VAL A 199 5.33 -11.68 -1.39
N SER A 200 6.24 -10.82 -0.91
CA SER A 200 6.13 -10.20 0.42
C SER A 200 4.83 -9.41 0.58
N TYR A 201 4.40 -8.69 -0.47
CA TYR A 201 3.11 -7.97 -0.45
C TYR A 201 1.91 -8.90 -0.52
N LEU A 202 1.99 -10.00 -1.28
CA LEU A 202 0.90 -10.99 -1.33
C LEU A 202 0.71 -11.66 0.02
N ILE A 203 1.81 -12.00 0.72
CA ILE A 203 1.78 -12.55 2.07
C ILE A 203 1.18 -11.52 3.04
N LEU A 204 1.64 -10.27 3.01
CA LEU A 204 1.12 -9.22 3.88
C LEU A 204 -0.39 -9.02 3.68
N HIS A 205 -0.85 -9.00 2.44
CA HIS A 205 -2.26 -8.92 2.10
C HIS A 205 -3.06 -10.09 2.68
N GLN A 206 -2.55 -11.32 2.57
CA GLN A 206 -3.21 -12.49 3.12
C GLN A 206 -3.29 -12.44 4.65
N ILE A 207 -2.22 -12.00 5.32
CA ILE A 207 -2.18 -11.83 6.77
C ILE A 207 -3.25 -10.81 7.22
N VAL A 208 -3.33 -9.67 6.55
CA VAL A 208 -4.33 -8.63 6.89
C VAL A 208 -5.74 -9.15 6.66
N LEU A 209 -6.00 -9.84 5.54
CA LEU A 209 -7.31 -10.45 5.26
C LEU A 209 -7.72 -11.46 6.33
N ASP A 210 -6.83 -12.38 6.67
CA ASP A 210 -7.15 -13.44 7.63
C ASP A 210 -7.34 -12.87 9.03
N ALA A 211 -6.59 -11.83 9.38
CA ALA A 211 -6.74 -11.19 10.67
C ALA A 211 -8.05 -10.37 10.79
N ILE A 212 -8.55 -9.79 9.70
CA ILE A 212 -9.92 -9.22 9.66
C ILE A 212 -10.96 -10.32 9.86
N LYS A 213 -10.86 -11.44 9.13
CA LYS A 213 -11.79 -12.57 9.27
C LYS A 213 -11.79 -13.15 10.69
N ILE A 214 -10.61 -13.27 11.31
CA ILE A 214 -10.49 -13.74 12.70
C ILE A 214 -11.18 -12.77 13.66
N ASN A 215 -11.07 -11.46 13.41
CA ASN A 215 -11.77 -10.46 14.22
C ASN A 215 -13.29 -10.59 14.07
N ASP A 216 -13.80 -10.79 12.86
CA ASP A 216 -15.23 -10.96 12.59
C ASP A 216 -15.76 -12.24 13.25
N LEU A 217 -15.05 -13.37 13.10
CA LEU A 217 -15.39 -14.63 13.76
C LEU A 217 -15.36 -14.51 15.29
N LYS A 218 -14.41 -13.76 15.85
CA LYS A 218 -14.38 -13.49 17.30
C LYS A 218 -15.62 -12.70 17.71
N GLN A 219 -16.09 -11.74 16.92
CA GLN A 219 -17.32 -11.02 17.24
C GLN A 219 -18.53 -11.96 17.23
N GLU A 220 -18.66 -12.83 16.23
CA GLU A 220 -19.74 -13.82 16.14
C GLU A 220 -19.71 -14.82 17.32
N VAL A 221 -18.52 -15.28 17.73
CA VAL A 221 -18.37 -16.23 18.84
C VAL A 221 -18.53 -15.57 20.21
N SER A 222 -18.32 -14.26 20.33
CA SER A 222 -18.38 -13.55 21.63
C SER A 222 -19.71 -12.84 21.89
N HIS A 223 -20.56 -12.67 20.86
CA HIS A 223 -21.85 -11.99 21.00
C HIS A 223 -23.02 -12.94 20.72
N ASP A 224 -24.18 -12.60 21.26
CA ASP A 224 -25.46 -13.23 20.94
C ASP A 224 -26.00 -12.60 19.64
N PRO A 225 -26.32 -13.40 18.60
CA PRO A 225 -26.67 -12.88 17.28
C PRO A 225 -28.02 -12.14 17.25
N LEU A 226 -28.90 -12.38 18.22
CA LEU A 226 -30.20 -11.72 18.28
C LEU A 226 -30.10 -10.33 18.92
N THR A 227 -29.38 -10.23 20.04
CA THR A 227 -29.32 -9.03 20.88
C THR A 227 -28.08 -8.17 20.64
N GLY A 228 -27.01 -8.74 20.08
CA GLY A 228 -25.71 -8.08 19.92
C GLY A 228 -24.95 -7.88 21.23
N LEU A 229 -25.46 -8.38 22.37
CA LEU A 229 -24.75 -8.38 23.66
C LEU A 229 -23.71 -9.50 23.71
N ARG A 230 -22.75 -9.40 24.64
CA ARG A 230 -21.81 -10.50 24.91
C ARG A 230 -22.59 -11.75 25.32
N ASN A 231 -22.29 -12.88 24.69
CA ASN A 231 -22.97 -14.12 25.00
C ASN A 231 -22.45 -14.74 26.31
N ARG A 232 -23.09 -15.83 26.73
CA ARG A 232 -22.77 -16.54 27.97
C ARG A 232 -21.30 -17.00 28.04
N SER A 233 -20.73 -17.44 26.92
CA SER A 233 -19.33 -17.89 26.88
C SER A 233 -18.39 -16.72 27.17
N GLN A 234 -18.62 -15.58 26.51
CA GLN A 234 -17.81 -14.38 26.72
C GLN A 234 -17.96 -13.82 28.13
N LEU A 235 -19.18 -13.81 28.69
CA LEU A 235 -19.40 -13.44 30.10
C LEU A 235 -18.52 -14.24 31.06
N TRP A 236 -18.42 -15.57 30.85
CA TRP A 236 -17.59 -16.42 31.70
C TRP A 236 -16.09 -16.10 31.56
N THR A 237 -15.61 -15.86 30.34
CA THR A 237 -14.24 -15.43 30.08
C THR A 237 -13.93 -14.09 30.76
N ASP A 238 -14.85 -13.13 30.72
CA ASP A 238 -14.70 -11.83 31.35
C ASP A 238 -14.64 -11.96 32.88
N LEU A 239 -15.55 -12.74 33.48
CA LEU A 239 -15.56 -13.01 34.93
C LEU A 239 -14.27 -13.67 35.40
N GLN A 240 -13.73 -14.63 34.65
CA GLN A 240 -12.43 -15.26 34.95
C GLN A 240 -11.25 -14.28 34.83
N THR A 241 -11.35 -13.30 33.93
CA THR A 241 -10.30 -12.30 33.75
C THR A 241 -10.31 -11.31 34.91
N VAL A 242 -11.47 -10.79 35.27
CA VAL A 242 -11.63 -9.83 36.38
C VAL A 242 -11.33 -10.49 37.72
N SER A 243 -11.67 -11.76 37.94
CA SER A 243 -11.34 -12.45 39.20
C SER A 243 -9.83 -12.60 39.44
N LYS A 244 -9.01 -12.62 38.37
CA LYS A 244 -7.55 -12.71 38.46
C LYS A 244 -6.86 -11.37 38.75
N THR A 245 -7.53 -10.24 38.56
CA THR A 245 -6.91 -8.92 38.81
C THR A 245 -6.85 -8.57 40.31
N GLY A 246 -7.55 -9.33 41.15
CA GLY A 246 -7.66 -9.05 42.59
C GLY A 246 -8.53 -7.83 42.92
N GLN A 247 -9.17 -7.22 41.91
CA GLN A 247 -10.11 -6.12 42.14
C GLN A 247 -11.46 -6.65 42.61
N THR A 248 -12.09 -5.95 43.56
CA THR A 248 -13.46 -6.24 43.98
C THR A 248 -14.43 -5.87 42.87
N PHE A 249 -15.36 -6.77 42.53
CA PHE A 249 -16.42 -6.52 41.55
C PHE A 249 -17.76 -7.09 42.04
N SER A 250 -18.85 -6.65 41.43
CA SER A 250 -20.21 -7.15 41.68
C SER A 250 -20.82 -7.70 40.39
N VAL A 251 -21.67 -8.71 40.51
CA VAL A 251 -22.40 -9.30 39.38
C VAL A 251 -23.90 -9.10 39.61
N LEU A 252 -24.57 -8.49 38.64
CA LEU A 252 -26.02 -8.35 38.63
C LEU A 252 -26.61 -9.33 37.60
N PHE A 253 -27.54 -10.17 38.05
CA PHE A 253 -28.32 -11.03 37.18
C PHE A 253 -29.74 -10.46 37.06
N MET A 254 -30.21 -10.24 35.84
CA MET A 254 -31.54 -9.70 35.53
C MET A 254 -32.29 -10.71 34.68
N ASP A 255 -33.51 -11.05 35.09
CA ASP A 255 -34.44 -11.87 34.32
C ASP A 255 -35.61 -11.00 33.82
N LEU A 256 -36.11 -11.30 32.62
CA LEU A 256 -37.21 -10.54 32.02
C LEU A 256 -38.54 -11.14 32.45
N ASP A 257 -39.20 -10.47 33.38
CA ASP A 257 -40.50 -10.88 33.90
C ASP A 257 -41.51 -11.13 32.79
N ARG A 258 -42.18 -12.28 32.85
CA ARG A 258 -43.28 -12.66 31.95
C ARG A 258 -42.91 -12.67 30.46
N PHE A 259 -41.62 -12.79 30.10
CA PHE A 259 -41.21 -12.82 28.69
C PHE A 259 -41.93 -13.90 27.85
N LYS A 260 -42.22 -15.06 28.45
CA LYS A 260 -43.00 -16.13 27.80
C LYS A 260 -44.40 -15.67 27.36
N LEU A 261 -45.09 -14.86 28.17
CA LEU A 261 -46.41 -14.31 27.80
C LEU A 261 -46.33 -13.41 26.57
N VAL A 262 -45.22 -12.66 26.39
CA VAL A 262 -45.00 -11.85 25.19
C VAL A 262 -44.90 -12.74 23.95
N ASN A 263 -44.13 -13.82 24.03
CA ASN A 263 -44.02 -14.81 22.94
C ASN A 263 -45.37 -15.48 22.64
N ASP A 264 -46.09 -15.90 23.67
CA ASP A 264 -47.35 -16.63 23.52
C ASP A 264 -48.48 -15.74 22.95
N GLN A 265 -48.51 -14.45 23.30
CA GLN A 265 -49.56 -13.52 22.86
C GLN A 265 -49.27 -12.81 21.54
N TYR A 266 -48.01 -12.46 21.28
CA TYR A 266 -47.61 -11.63 20.12
C TYR A 266 -46.69 -12.36 19.14
N GLY A 267 -46.34 -13.61 19.43
CA GLY A 267 -45.46 -14.44 18.61
C GLY A 267 -43.96 -14.17 18.86
N HIS A 268 -43.12 -15.12 18.44
CA HIS A 268 -41.68 -15.07 18.63
C HIS A 268 -41.01 -13.85 18.00
N ILE A 269 -41.53 -13.34 16.88
CA ILE A 269 -40.99 -12.13 16.23
C ILE A 269 -41.12 -10.90 17.14
N ALA A 270 -42.24 -10.77 17.87
CA ALA A 270 -42.43 -9.69 18.83
C ALA A 270 -41.53 -9.85 20.06
N GLY A 271 -41.34 -11.10 20.54
CA GLY A 271 -40.38 -11.41 21.59
C GLY A 271 -38.94 -11.07 21.21
N ASP A 272 -38.53 -11.36 19.99
CA ASP A 272 -37.21 -11.00 19.45
C ASP A 272 -37.00 -9.48 19.43
N GLN A 273 -38.02 -8.71 19.05
CA GLN A 273 -37.96 -7.24 19.10
C GLN A 273 -37.88 -6.72 20.54
N TYR A 274 -38.60 -7.35 21.47
CA TYR A 274 -38.52 -7.02 22.89
C TYR A 274 -37.11 -7.26 23.44
N LEU A 275 -36.49 -8.41 23.13
CA LEU A 275 -35.10 -8.72 23.53
C LEU A 275 -34.10 -7.73 22.94
N LYS A 276 -34.21 -7.40 21.64
CA LYS A 276 -33.38 -6.38 21.00
C LYS A 276 -33.53 -5.01 21.64
N HIS A 277 -34.75 -4.62 22.00
CA HIS A 277 -35.01 -3.34 22.65
C HIS A 277 -34.40 -3.30 24.06
N PHE A 278 -34.61 -4.34 24.85
CA PHE A 278 -34.02 -4.47 26.18
C PHE A 278 -32.49 -4.43 26.13
N ALA A 279 -31.89 -5.19 25.21
CA ALA A 279 -30.45 -5.18 25.01
C ALA A 279 -29.91 -3.77 24.77
N ARG A 280 -30.56 -2.99 23.90
CA ARG A 280 -30.17 -1.62 23.56
C ARG A 280 -30.24 -0.63 24.73
N ILE A 281 -31.15 -0.83 25.69
CA ILE A 281 -31.26 0.04 26.88
C ILE A 281 -30.34 -0.40 28.02
N SER A 282 -29.89 -1.66 28.00
CA SER A 282 -29.03 -2.24 29.04
C SER A 282 -27.53 -2.22 28.71
N SER A 283 -27.17 -2.02 27.44
CA SER A 283 -25.79 -1.89 26.94
C SER A 283 -25.22 -0.50 27.16
#